data_AF-A0A1L6RED2-F1
#
_entry.id   AF-A0A1L6RED2-F1
#
_cell.length_a   1.000
_cell.length_b   1.000
_cell.length_c   1.000
_cell.angle_alpha   90.00
_cell.angle_beta   90.00
_cell.angle_gamma   90.00
#
_symmetry.space_group_name_H-M   'P 1'
#
loop_
_entity.id
_entity.type
_entity.pdbx_description
1 polymer ?
#
loop_
_entity_poly.entity_id
_entity_poly.type
_entity_poly.pdbx_seq_one_letter_code
_entity_poly.pdbx_strand_id
1 'polypeptide(L)'
;MDMITPTKARTNLFSLIKETNRDSAPVFISGADTSKSAVLIGKKDYDALQETLALFMNGQMPTAFNREDDESVDLETMIAEIDNE
;
A
#
# COMPACT_ATOMS: atom_id res chain seq x y z
N MET A 1 18.29 -3.63 5.46
CA MET A 1 17.31 -2.55 5.63
C MET A 1 18.12 -1.30 5.84
N ASP A 2 18.23 -0.48 4.80
CA ASP A 2 19.17 0.65 4.82
C ASP A 2 18.49 1.84 5.50
N MET A 3 19.13 2.29 6.58
CA MET A 3 18.63 3.33 7.46
C MET A 3 19.49 4.57 7.28
N ILE A 4 18.86 5.73 7.05
CA ILE A 4 19.56 6.99 6.79
C ILE A 4 19.29 7.99 7.91
N THR A 5 20.25 8.88 8.16
CA THR A 5 20.05 9.95 9.14
C THR A 5 19.17 11.07 8.56
N PRO A 6 18.45 11.84 9.40
CA PRO A 6 17.69 13.01 8.96
C PRO A 6 18.52 14.00 8.14
N THR A 7 19.78 14.21 8.53
CA THR A 7 20.70 15.10 7.79
C THR A 7 20.97 14.58 6.38
N LYS A 8 21.22 13.27 6.21
CA LYS A 8 21.44 12.66 4.89
C LYS A 8 20.15 12.65 4.06
N ALA A 9 19.00 12.42 4.69
CA ALA A 9 17.69 12.48 4.05
C ALA A 9 17.41 13.88 3.50
N ARG A 10 17.63 14.93 4.32
CA ARG A 10 17.45 16.33 3.92
C ARG A 10 18.29 16.70 2.71
N THR A 11 19.56 16.31 2.69
CA THR A 11 20.48 16.62 1.57
C THR A 11 20.08 15.93 0.27
N ASN A 12 19.41 14.76 0.35
CA ASN A 12 19.11 13.92 -0.82
C ASN A 12 17.61 13.73 -1.07
N LEU A 13 16.75 14.61 -0.51
CA LEU A 13 15.31 14.38 -0.44
C LEU A 13 14.67 14.07 -1.81
N PHE A 14 15.01 14.83 -2.85
CA PHE A 14 14.43 14.63 -4.18
C PHE A 14 14.84 13.30 -4.82
N SER A 15 16.07 12.84 -4.59
CA SER A 15 16.53 11.53 -5.07
C SER A 15 15.80 10.40 -4.35
N LEU A 16 15.67 10.51 -3.02
CA LEU A 16 14.96 9.53 -2.20
C LEU A 16 13.48 9.42 -2.59
N ILE A 17 12.83 10.54 -2.93
CA ILE A 17 11.46 10.54 -3.45
C ILE A 17 11.39 9.77 -4.77
N LYS A 18 12.34 9.97 -5.70
CA LYS A 18 12.35 9.23 -6.97
C LYS A 18 12.59 7.72 -6.75
N GLU A 19 13.53 7.38 -5.87
CA GLU A 19 13.86 5.99 -5.54
C GLU A 19 12.67 5.27 -4.91
N THR A 20 12.04 5.84 -3.86
CA THR A 20 10.90 5.18 -3.19
C THR A 20 9.71 4.98 -4.13
N ASN A 21 9.43 5.91 -5.05
CA ASN A 21 8.36 5.75 -6.03
C ASN A 21 8.70 4.76 -7.15
N ARG A 22 9.99 4.62 -7.50
CA ARG A 22 10.43 3.68 -8.56
C ARG A 22 10.51 2.26 -8.03
N ASP A 23 11.04 2.10 -6.82
CA ASP A 23 11.37 0.79 -6.26
C ASP A 23 10.23 0.24 -5.37
N SER A 24 9.16 1.03 -5.17
CA SER A 24 8.04 0.73 -4.26
C SER A 24 8.51 0.25 -2.88
N ALA A 25 9.60 0.84 -2.41
CA ALA A 25 10.29 0.44 -1.19
C ALA A 25 10.37 1.63 -0.21
N PRO A 26 10.01 1.43 1.06
CA PRO A 26 10.10 2.49 2.07
C PRO A 26 11.54 2.80 2.45
N VAL A 27 11.83 4.07 2.71
CA VAL A 27 13.12 4.53 3.26
C VAL A 27 12.96 4.89 4.74
N PHE A 28 13.82 4.32 5.58
CA PHE A 28 13.79 4.53 7.03
C PHE A 28 14.76 5.64 7.41
N ILE A 29 14.20 6.73 7.95
CA ILE A 29 14.96 7.87 8.44
C ILE A 29 15.03 7.76 9.96
N SER A 30 16.22 7.56 10.52
CA SER A 30 16.41 7.39 11.97
C SER A 30 17.23 8.50 12.57
N GLY A 31 16.56 9.28 13.41
CA GLY A 31 17.17 10.35 14.19
C GLY A 31 17.78 9.85 15.49
N ALA A 32 18.15 10.79 16.35
CA ALA A 32 18.69 10.49 17.68
C ALA A 32 17.68 9.77 18.59
N ASP A 33 16.39 9.89 18.29
CA ASP A 33 15.28 9.32 19.03
C ASP A 33 14.09 9.07 18.07
N THR A 34 13.04 8.41 18.57
CA THR A 34 11.85 8.06 17.79
C THR A 34 11.07 9.28 17.32
N SER A 35 11.06 10.38 18.09
CA SER A 35 10.37 11.63 17.70
C SER A 35 11.02 12.32 16.50
N LYS A 36 12.28 11.98 16.21
CA LYS A 36 13.07 12.47 15.07
C LYS A 36 13.24 11.41 13.98
N SER A 37 12.46 10.34 14.04
CA SER A 37 12.49 9.25 13.06
C SER A 37 11.22 9.27 12.22
N ALA A 38 11.32 8.86 10.97
CA ALA A 38 10.23 8.85 10.01
C ALA A 38 10.44 7.75 8.96
N VAL A 39 9.35 7.36 8.30
CA VAL A 39 9.39 6.48 7.12
C VAL A 39 8.92 7.29 5.93
N LEU A 40 9.72 7.31 4.87
CA LEU A 40 9.33 7.88 3.58
C LEU A 40 8.78 6.76 2.70
N ILE A 41 7.58 6.95 2.16
CA ILE A 41 6.88 6.01 1.30
C ILE A 41 6.41 6.76 0.05
N GLY A 42 6.38 6.09 -1.11
CA GLY A 42 5.76 6.63 -2.31
C GLY A 42 4.28 6.97 -2.09
N LYS A 43 3.77 8.03 -2.72
CA LYS A 43 2.38 8.48 -2.53
C LYS A 43 1.37 7.41 -2.96
N LYS A 44 1.64 6.75 -4.09
CA LYS A 44 0.80 5.65 -4.60
C LYS A 44 0.74 4.48 -3.62
N ASP A 45 1.88 4.11 -3.04
CA ASP A 45 1.95 3.01 -2.08
C ASP A 45 1.29 3.37 -0.75
N TYR A 46 1.39 4.63 -0.31
CA TYR A 46 0.64 5.14 0.84
C TYR A 46 -0.88 5.06 0.60
N ASP A 47 -1.35 5.47 -0.58
CA ASP A 47 -2.77 5.39 -0.92
C ASP A 47 -3.25 3.94 -0.96
N ALA A 48 -2.49 3.04 -1.62
CA ALA A 48 -2.80 1.62 -1.67
C ALA A 48 -2.86 0.98 -0.27
N LEU A 49 -1.96 1.38 0.65
CA LEU A 49 -1.99 0.94 2.04
C LEU A 49 -3.28 1.40 2.74
N GLN A 50 -3.70 2.66 2.55
CA GLN A 50 -4.93 3.18 3.14
C GLN A 50 -6.17 2.46 2.62
N GLU A 51 -6.25 2.23 1.30
CA GLU A 51 -7.36 1.48 0.69
C GLU A 51 -7.40 0.03 1.20
N THR A 52 -6.25 -0.64 1.27
CA THR A 52 -6.16 -2.01 1.80
C THR A 52 -6.64 -2.08 3.25
N LEU A 53 -6.22 -1.13 4.08
CA LEU A 53 -6.68 -1.04 5.47
C LEU A 53 -8.18 -0.75 5.54
N ALA A 54 -8.72 0.11 4.67
CA ALA A 54 -10.15 0.41 4.63
C ALA A 54 -10.98 -0.84 4.27
N LEU A 55 -10.57 -1.59 3.25
CA LEU A 55 -11.21 -2.86 2.84
C LEU A 55 -11.14 -3.93 3.93
N PHE A 56 -10.04 -3.96 4.70
CA PHE A 56 -9.91 -4.88 5.82
C PHE A 56 -10.85 -4.49 6.96
N MET A 57 -10.88 -3.21 7.31
CA MET A 57 -11.67 -2.67 8.42
C MET A 57 -13.18 -2.71 8.16
N ASN A 58 -13.61 -2.54 6.91
CA ASN A 58 -15.03 -2.58 6.55
C ASN A 58 -15.58 -4.00 6.33
N GLY A 59 -14.74 -5.03 6.50
CA GLY A 59 -15.14 -6.43 6.39
C GLY A 59 -15.29 -6.95 4.96
N GLN A 60 -15.07 -6.13 3.93
CA GLN A 60 -15.14 -6.57 2.53
C GLN A 60 -13.99 -7.51 2.19
N MET A 61 -12.76 -7.23 2.64
CA MET A 61 -11.60 -8.08 2.37
C MET A 61 -11.74 -9.49 2.97
N PRO A 62 -12.09 -9.65 4.26
CA PRO A 62 -12.37 -10.98 4.84
C PRO A 62 -13.51 -11.72 4.13
N THR A 63 -14.58 -11.01 3.74
CA THR A 63 -15.70 -11.62 3.01
C THR A 63 -15.26 -12.11 1.63
N ALA A 64 -14.45 -11.33 0.92
CA ALA A 64 -13.91 -11.72 -0.38
C ALA A 64 -13.03 -12.97 -0.27
N PHE A 65 -12.11 -13.02 0.69
CA PHE A 65 -11.25 -14.19 0.91
C PHE A 65 -12.05 -15.45 1.28
N ASN A 66 -13.09 -15.33 2.10
CA ASN A 66 -13.95 -16.47 2.44
C ASN A 66 -14.74 -17.03 1.25
N ARG A 67 -14.91 -16.23 0.19
CA ARG A 67 -15.65 -16.60 -1.03
C ARG A 67 -14.71 -16.96 -2.19
N GLU A 68 -13.40 -16.95 -1.98
CA GLU A 68 -12.41 -17.20 -3.05
C GLU A 68 -12.57 -18.60 -3.67
N ASP A 69 -12.87 -19.61 -2.84
CA ASP A 69 -13.11 -20.99 -3.25
C ASP A 69 -14.60 -21.37 -3.27
N ASP A 70 -15.51 -20.39 -3.30
CA ASP A 70 -16.95 -20.64 -3.30
C ASP A 70 -17.43 -21.06 -4.71
N GLU A 71 -17.43 -22.37 -4.97
CA GLU A 71 -17.89 -22.98 -6.23
C GLU A 71 -19.36 -22.68 -6.56
N SER A 72 -20.16 -22.12 -5.62
CA SER A 72 -21.54 -21.72 -5.88
C SER A 72 -21.67 -20.40 -6.65
N VAL A 73 -20.57 -19.67 -6.83
CA VAL A 73 -20.53 -18.39 -7.55
C VAL A 73 -20.04 -18.60 -8.98
N ASP A 74 -20.95 -18.54 -9.95
CA ASP A 74 -20.62 -18.54 -11.37
C ASP A 74 -20.46 -17.10 -11.88
N LEU A 75 -19.21 -16.65 -11.99
CA LEU A 75 -18.87 -15.32 -12.47
C LEU A 75 -19.27 -15.11 -13.93
N GLU A 76 -19.26 -16.15 -14.78
CA GLU A 76 -19.64 -16.01 -16.19
C GLU A 76 -21.13 -15.70 -16.32
N THR A 77 -21.97 -16.41 -15.56
CA THR A 77 -23.41 -16.15 -15.53
C THR A 77 -23.72 -14.75 -15.00
N MET A 78 -23.05 -14.31 -13.91
CA MET A 78 -23.26 -12.97 -13.34
C MET A 78 -22.85 -11.84 -14.29
N ILE A 79 -21.74 -11.99 -15.03
CA ILE A 79 -21.30 -11.01 -16.02
C ILE A 79 -22.29 -10.94 -17.19
N ALA A 80 -22.78 -12.08 -17.66
CA ALA A 80 -23.75 -12.15 -18.74
C ALA A 80 -25.11 -11.51 -18.38
N GLU A 81 -25.52 -11.54 -17.10
CA GLU A 81 -26.73 -10.86 -16.63
C GLU A 81 -26.57 -9.33 -16.61
N ILE A 82 -25.39 -8.83 -16.22
CA ILE A 82 -25.10 -7.38 -16.19
C ILE A 82 -25.05 -6.80 -17.60
N ASP A 83 -24.47 -7.50 -18.57
CA ASP A 83 -24.35 -7.04 -19.96
C ASP A 83 -25.68 -7.10 -20.75
N ASN A 84 -26.73 -7.71 -20.19
CA ASN A 84 -28.07 -7.77 -20.78
C ASN A 84 -29.05 -6.70 -20.21
N GLU A 85 -28.59 -5.82 -19.32
CA GLU A 85 -29.31 -4.59 -18.89
C GLU A 85 -28.92 -3.36 -19.73
#